data_AF-A0A1D1XCQ9-F1
#
_entry.id   AF-A0A1D1XCQ9-F1
#
_cell.length_a   1.000
_cell.length_b   1.000
_cell.length_c   1.000
_cell.angle_alpha   90.00
_cell.angle_beta   90.00
_cell.angle_gamma   90.00
#
_symmetry.space_group_name_H-M   'P 1'
#
loop_
_entity.id
_entity.type
_entity.pdbx_description
1 polymer ?
#
loop_
_entity_poly.entity_id
_entity_poly.type
_entity_poly.pdbx_seq_one_letter_code
_entity_poly.pdbx_strand_id
1 'polypeptide(L)'
;MILNLVLIFGIIQVLRKLDLEDPITITYIRLAYFASQLIVLAIYYVIGLKIEKSNDQTTLKYVEPAKPFTDEQPKSVRTNYRDYDREKLKEALRSALTGAGVLMAFHLYFSFTQPLAIQSIMSVKTVFQSPIAKIHILGQKAEGDLRRPWKNPNPFAFGDANQPQVDKQAIKRAEKAEKNANAKNKDD
;
A
#
# COMPACT_ATOMS: atom_id res chain seq x y z
N MET A 1 -17.66 0.53 3.64
CA MET A 1 -17.90 -0.74 2.91
C MET A 1 -18.92 -0.58 1.78
N ILE A 2 -20.11 -0.01 2.05
CA ILE A 2 -21.21 0.14 1.07
C ILE A 2 -20.78 0.90 -0.20
N LEU A 3 -20.03 2.01 -0.07
CA LEU A 3 -19.58 2.80 -1.22
C LEU A 3 -18.67 2.01 -2.20
N ASN A 4 -17.84 1.10 -1.70
CA ASN A 4 -16.98 0.27 -2.55
C ASN A 4 -17.81 -0.72 -3.37
N LEU A 5 -18.84 -1.30 -2.76
CA LEU A 5 -19.75 -2.22 -3.43
C LEU A 5 -20.55 -1.50 -4.52
N VAL A 6 -21.13 -0.35 -4.19
CA VAL A 6 -21.89 0.46 -5.17
C VAL A 6 -21.02 0.83 -6.37
N LEU A 7 -19.76 1.24 -6.14
CA LEU A 7 -18.84 1.58 -7.21
C LEU A 7 -18.50 0.38 -8.10
N ILE A 8 -18.17 -0.78 -7.49
CA ILE A 8 -17.85 -2.01 -8.23
C ILE A 8 -19.07 -2.47 -9.03
N PHE A 9 -20.26 -2.48 -8.45
CA PHE A 9 -21.49 -2.84 -9.17
C PHE A 9 -21.78 -1.87 -10.30
N GLY A 10 -21.58 -0.56 -10.09
CA GLY A 10 -21.70 0.44 -11.15
C GLY A 10 -20.76 0.17 -12.33
N ILE A 11 -19.49 -0.11 -12.05
CA ILE A 11 -18.50 -0.45 -13.09
C ILE A 11 -18.90 -1.74 -13.82
N ILE A 12 -19.35 -2.77 -13.11
CA ILE A 12 -19.80 -4.02 -13.73
C ILE A 12 -21.01 -3.79 -14.65
N GLN A 13 -21.96 -2.95 -14.25
CA GLN A 13 -23.11 -2.63 -15.10
C GLN A 13 -22.70 -1.90 -16.39
N VAL A 14 -21.70 -1.01 -16.31
CA VAL A 14 -21.13 -0.38 -17.51
C VAL A 14 -20.40 -1.41 -18.37
N LEU A 15 -19.59 -2.29 -17.76
CA LEU A 15 -18.85 -3.34 -18.48
C LEU A 15 -19.76 -4.33 -19.20
N ARG A 16 -20.92 -4.67 -18.63
CA ARG A 16 -21.91 -5.53 -19.29
C ARG A 16 -22.51 -4.93 -20.56
N LYS A 17 -22.38 -3.61 -20.77
CA LYS A 17 -22.84 -2.92 -21.97
C LYS A 17 -21.73 -2.75 -23.02
N LEU A 18 -20.49 -3.08 -22.68
CA LEU A 18 -19.35 -2.99 -23.58
C LEU A 18 -19.09 -4.36 -24.18
N ASP A 19 -18.72 -4.37 -25.46
CA ASP A 19 -18.19 -5.57 -26.10
C ASP A 19 -16.71 -5.71 -25.71
N LEU A 20 -16.42 -6.64 -24.79
CA LEU A 20 -15.07 -6.85 -24.27
C LEU A 20 -14.21 -7.75 -25.17
N GLU A 21 -14.74 -8.19 -26.31
CA GLU A 21 -14.04 -8.95 -27.35
C GLU A 21 -13.69 -8.07 -28.55
N ASP A 22 -14.41 -6.95 -28.74
CA ASP A 22 -14.11 -5.95 -29.76
C ASP A 22 -12.70 -5.32 -29.58
N PRO A 23 -11.81 -5.40 -30.59
CA PRO A 23 -10.45 -4.87 -30.51
C PRO A 23 -10.36 -3.38 -30.20
N ILE A 24 -11.34 -2.58 -30.66
CA ILE A 24 -11.38 -1.14 -30.42
C ILE A 24 -11.70 -0.88 -28.95
N THR A 25 -12.71 -1.54 -28.41
CA THR A 25 -13.10 -1.45 -27.00
C THR A 25 -11.97 -1.88 -26.07
N ILE A 26 -11.30 -3.00 -26.37
CA ILE A 26 -10.13 -3.46 -25.60
C ILE A 26 -9.01 -2.41 -25.63
N THR A 27 -8.79 -1.75 -26.77
CA THR A 27 -7.78 -0.69 -26.90
C THR A 27 -8.11 0.50 -26.02
N TYR A 28 -9.37 0.96 -26.00
CA TYR A 28 -9.78 2.02 -25.09
C TYR A 28 -9.62 1.66 -23.61
N ILE A 29 -9.94 0.41 -23.23
CA ILE A 29 -9.74 -0.07 -21.85
C ILE A 29 -8.26 -0.07 -21.48
N ARG A 30 -7.39 -0.52 -22.40
CA ARG A 30 -5.93 -0.47 -22.20
C ARG A 30 -5.47 0.97 -22.01
N LEU A 31 -5.89 1.90 -22.85
CA LEU A 31 -5.54 3.31 -22.74
C LEU A 31 -6.01 3.92 -21.42
N ALA A 32 -7.26 3.66 -21.01
CA ALA A 32 -7.79 4.10 -19.72
C ALA A 32 -6.97 3.54 -18.55
N TYR A 33 -6.58 2.28 -18.62
CA TYR A 33 -5.71 1.66 -17.62
C TYR A 33 -4.32 2.30 -17.60
N PHE A 34 -3.65 2.49 -18.74
CA PHE A 34 -2.35 3.16 -18.78
C PHE A 34 -2.42 4.59 -18.23
N ALA A 35 -3.45 5.36 -18.60
CA ALA A 35 -3.68 6.68 -18.05
C ALA A 35 -3.85 6.65 -16.52
N SER A 36 -4.59 5.67 -16.00
CA SER A 36 -4.76 5.50 -14.55
C SER A 36 -3.43 5.21 -13.83
N GLN A 37 -2.57 4.37 -14.42
CA GLN A 37 -1.26 4.07 -13.84
C GLN A 37 -0.36 5.30 -13.85
N LEU A 38 -0.36 6.08 -14.93
CA LEU A 38 0.38 7.35 -14.98
C LEU A 38 -0.09 8.34 -13.92
N ILE A 39 -1.41 8.44 -13.70
CA ILE A 39 -1.98 9.28 -12.63
C ILE A 39 -1.51 8.80 -11.26
N VAL A 40 -1.55 7.50 -10.99
CA VAL A 40 -1.08 6.92 -9.71
C VAL A 40 0.41 7.21 -9.49
N LEU A 41 1.24 7.01 -10.52
CA LEU A 41 2.67 7.31 -10.46
C LEU A 41 2.95 8.80 -10.24
N ALA A 42 2.19 9.69 -10.91
CA ALA A 42 2.30 11.13 -10.72
C ALA A 42 1.93 11.53 -9.29
N ILE A 43 0.88 10.92 -8.71
CA ILE A 43 0.51 11.13 -7.32
C ILE A 43 1.64 10.70 -6.38
N TYR A 44 2.21 9.51 -6.58
CA TYR A 44 3.35 9.05 -5.77
C TYR A 44 4.57 9.96 -5.89
N TYR A 45 4.86 10.47 -7.08
CA TYR A 45 5.94 11.43 -7.29
C TYR A 45 5.70 12.72 -6.50
N VAL A 46 4.50 13.30 -6.58
CA VAL A 46 4.13 14.50 -5.82
C VAL A 46 4.19 14.25 -4.31
N ILE A 47 3.75 13.09 -3.83
CA ILE A 47 3.87 12.70 -2.42
C ILE A 47 5.34 12.68 -2.00
N GLY A 48 6.22 12.09 -2.82
CA GLY A 48 7.67 12.08 -2.55
C GLY A 48 8.24 13.48 -2.37
N LEU A 49 7.90 14.41 -3.28
CA LEU A 49 8.32 15.82 -3.16
C LEU A 49 7.80 16.46 -1.87
N LYS A 50 6.56 16.17 -1.46
CA LYS A 50 5.98 16.72 -0.23
C LYS A 50 6.63 16.15 1.03
N ILE A 51 6.96 14.86 1.06
CA ILE A 51 7.68 14.23 2.17
C ILE A 51 9.04 14.91 2.36
N GLU A 52 9.83 15.02 1.29
CA GLU A 52 11.15 15.65 1.34
C GLU A 52 11.07 17.13 1.73
N LYS A 53 10.08 17.86 1.20
CA LYS A 53 9.84 19.26 1.57
C LYS A 53 9.42 19.43 3.04
N SER A 54 8.60 18.52 3.57
CA SER A 54 8.13 18.59 4.96
C SER A 54 9.24 18.30 5.97
N ASN A 55 10.17 17.41 5.59
CA ASN A 55 11.35 17.02 6.37
C ASN A 55 11.06 16.76 7.86
N ASP A 56 9.96 16.09 8.18
CA ASP A 56 9.52 15.87 9.56
C ASP A 56 10.43 14.86 10.28
N GLN A 57 11.28 15.38 11.17
CA GLN A 57 12.25 14.60 11.97
C GLN A 57 11.68 14.08 13.30
N THR A 58 10.36 14.15 13.50
CA THR A 58 9.72 13.64 14.72
C THR A 58 10.05 12.16 14.90
N THR A 59 10.64 11.81 16.05
CA THR A 59 11.08 10.44 16.33
C THR A 59 9.87 9.49 16.43
N LEU A 60 9.99 8.36 15.76
CA LEU A 60 9.02 7.27 15.76
C LEU A 60 9.69 5.99 16.26
N LYS A 61 9.04 5.34 17.23
CA LYS A 61 9.42 4.00 17.70
C LYS A 61 8.22 3.09 17.65
N TYR A 62 8.38 1.94 17.03
CA TYR A 62 7.32 0.94 16.91
C TYR A 62 7.93 -0.45 16.69
N VAL A 63 7.12 -1.48 16.86
CA VAL A 63 7.47 -2.86 16.53
C VAL A 63 6.82 -3.23 15.21
N GLU A 64 7.62 -3.65 14.25
CA GLU A 64 7.14 -4.32 13.05
C GLU A 64 6.83 -5.78 13.35
N PRO A 65 5.63 -6.26 12.99
CA PRO A 65 5.30 -7.66 13.15
C PRO A 65 6.17 -8.51 12.21
N ALA A 66 6.41 -9.75 12.61
CA ALA A 66 7.05 -10.74 11.76
C ALA A 66 6.31 -10.86 10.42
N LYS A 67 7.05 -11.07 9.32
CA LYS A 67 6.40 -11.35 8.04
C LYS A 67 5.66 -12.70 8.16
N PRO A 68 4.38 -12.78 7.74
CA PRO A 68 3.66 -14.04 7.70
C PRO A 68 4.45 -15.10 6.90
N PHE A 69 4.43 -16.34 7.37
CA PHE A 69 5.14 -17.47 6.74
C PHE A 69 6.68 -17.37 6.75
N THR A 70 7.25 -16.61 7.69
CA THR A 70 8.69 -16.56 7.93
C THR A 70 8.99 -16.80 9.42
N ASP A 71 10.18 -17.32 9.72
CA ASP A 71 10.69 -17.44 11.09
C ASP A 71 11.32 -16.11 11.60
N GLU A 72 11.09 -15.00 10.89
CA GLU A 72 11.57 -13.68 11.33
C GLU A 72 10.90 -13.28 12.65
N GLN A 73 11.69 -12.77 13.59
CA GLN A 73 11.17 -12.24 14.85
C GLN A 73 10.62 -10.82 14.64
N PRO A 74 9.62 -10.38 15.44
CA PRO A 74 9.17 -9.00 15.45
C PRO A 74 10.32 -8.03 15.72
N LYS A 75 10.41 -6.95 14.93
CA LYS A 75 11.57 -6.05 14.91
C LYS A 75 11.24 -4.71 15.55
N SER A 76 12.06 -4.24 16.48
CA SER A 76 11.98 -2.89 17.03
C SER A 76 12.56 -1.90 16.04
N VAL A 77 11.72 -0.99 15.54
CA VAL A 77 12.11 0.04 14.59
C VAL A 77 12.16 1.39 15.29
N ARG A 78 13.31 2.06 15.18
CA ARG A 78 13.49 3.47 15.55
C ARG A 78 13.78 4.26 14.28
N THR A 79 12.89 5.18 13.94
CA THR A 79 12.96 6.01 12.74
C THR A 79 12.44 7.43 13.04
N ASN A 80 12.23 8.24 12.00
CA ASN A 80 11.49 9.50 12.06
C ASN A 80 10.30 9.47 11.07
N TYR A 81 9.41 10.47 11.13
CA TYR A 81 8.21 10.51 10.30
C TYR A 81 8.53 10.62 8.80
N ARG A 82 9.54 11.41 8.41
CA ARG A 82 9.99 11.53 7.02
C ARG A 82 10.43 10.17 6.46
N ASP A 83 11.33 9.49 7.15
CA ASP A 83 11.94 8.25 6.69
C ASP A 83 10.91 7.10 6.68
N TYR A 84 10.01 7.07 7.67
CA TYR A 84 8.85 6.16 7.68
C TYR A 84 7.96 6.36 6.46
N ASP A 85 7.55 7.62 6.16
CA ASP A 85 6.69 7.91 5.02
C ASP A 85 7.38 7.59 3.69
N ARG A 86 8.69 7.84 3.59
CA ARG A 86 9.49 7.51 2.42
C ARG A 86 9.54 5.99 2.17
N GLU A 87 9.68 5.20 3.23
CA GLU A 87 9.64 3.75 3.14
C GLU A 87 8.25 3.26 2.69
N LYS A 88 7.17 3.80 3.27
CA LYS A 88 5.80 3.46 2.87
C LYS A 88 5.46 3.91 1.45
N LEU A 89 6.01 5.03 0.98
CA LEU A 89 5.90 5.42 -0.43
C LEU A 89 6.58 4.41 -1.35
N LYS A 90 7.78 3.93 -0.98
CA LYS A 90 8.52 2.93 -1.75
C LYS A 90 7.79 1.59 -1.79
N GLU A 91 7.23 1.14 -0.68
CA GLU A 91 6.38 -0.05 -0.61
C GLU A 91 5.16 0.08 -1.53
N ALA A 92 4.45 1.21 -1.46
CA ALA A 92 3.28 1.49 -2.28
C ALA A 92 3.61 1.53 -3.78
N LEU A 93 4.73 2.17 -4.15
CA LEU A 93 5.21 2.22 -5.52
C LEU A 93 5.57 0.82 -6.05
N ARG A 94 6.32 0.03 -5.26
CA ARG A 94 6.65 -1.34 -5.62
C ARG A 94 5.39 -2.19 -5.81
N SER A 95 4.45 -2.10 -4.88
CA SER A 95 3.18 -2.83 -4.95
C SER A 95 2.37 -2.45 -6.19
N ALA A 96 2.28 -1.15 -6.52
CA ALA A 96 1.60 -0.68 -7.71
C ALA A 96 2.25 -1.20 -9.00
N LEU A 97 3.58 -1.11 -9.11
CA LEU A 97 4.30 -1.58 -10.30
C LEU A 97 4.20 -3.11 -10.47
N THR A 98 4.38 -3.87 -9.37
CA THR A 98 4.21 -5.33 -9.40
C THR A 98 2.79 -5.73 -9.76
N GLY A 99 1.79 -5.12 -9.12
CA GLY A 99 0.38 -5.37 -9.41
C GLY A 99 0.03 -5.03 -10.86
N ALA A 100 0.55 -3.92 -11.38
CA ALA A 100 0.31 -3.52 -12.75
C ALA A 100 0.96 -4.46 -13.77
N GLY A 101 2.19 -4.90 -13.52
CA GLY A 101 2.88 -5.88 -14.36
C GLY A 101 2.17 -7.23 -14.38
N VAL A 102 1.76 -7.73 -13.22
CA VAL A 102 1.00 -8.99 -13.11
C VAL A 102 -0.33 -8.86 -13.86
N LEU A 103 -1.12 -7.83 -13.58
CA LEU A 103 -2.41 -7.64 -14.24
C LEU A 103 -2.27 -7.52 -15.77
N MET A 104 -1.24 -6.79 -16.24
CA MET A 104 -1.00 -6.66 -17.67
C MET A 104 -0.59 -7.98 -18.31
N ALA A 105 0.25 -8.79 -17.65
CA ALA A 105 0.60 -10.13 -18.13
C ALA A 105 -0.64 -11.02 -18.24
N PHE A 106 -1.52 -10.99 -17.24
CA PHE A 106 -2.78 -11.73 -17.27
C PHE A 106 -3.72 -11.21 -18.38
N HIS A 107 -3.78 -9.90 -18.61
CA HIS A 107 -4.57 -9.34 -19.71
C HIS A 107 -4.04 -9.79 -21.08
N LEU A 108 -2.73 -9.75 -21.29
CA LEU A 108 -2.13 -10.10 -22.56
C LEU A 108 -2.20 -11.61 -22.87
N TYR A 109 -2.08 -12.47 -21.85
CA TYR A 109 -2.05 -13.92 -22.03
C TYR A 109 -3.43 -14.59 -21.90
N PHE A 110 -4.28 -14.11 -20.98
CA PHE A 110 -5.58 -14.71 -20.69
C PHE A 110 -6.78 -13.83 -21.07
N SER A 111 -6.55 -12.70 -21.74
CA SER A 111 -7.62 -11.74 -22.11
C SER A 111 -8.47 -11.29 -20.92
N PHE A 112 -7.82 -11.08 -19.77
CA PHE A 112 -8.44 -10.58 -18.53
C PHE A 112 -8.83 -9.08 -18.62
N THR A 113 -9.71 -8.73 -19.57
CA THR A 113 -10.14 -7.36 -19.87
C THR A 113 -11.00 -6.76 -18.74
N GLN A 114 -11.86 -7.56 -18.11
CA GLN A 114 -12.74 -7.10 -17.02
C GLN A 114 -11.94 -6.55 -15.82
N PRO A 115 -10.95 -7.29 -15.25
CA PRO A 115 -10.07 -6.76 -14.22
C PRO A 115 -9.32 -5.49 -14.63
N LEU A 116 -8.86 -5.39 -15.88
CA LEU A 116 -8.16 -4.21 -16.39
C LEU A 116 -9.05 -2.95 -16.32
N ALA A 117 -10.31 -3.09 -16.75
CA ALA A 117 -11.26 -1.99 -16.70
C ALA A 117 -11.63 -1.59 -15.27
N ILE A 118 -11.87 -2.54 -14.38
CA ILE A 118 -12.14 -2.24 -12.96
C ILE A 118 -10.95 -1.52 -12.33
N GLN A 119 -9.73 -2.01 -12.58
CA GLN A 119 -8.51 -1.44 -12.00
C GLN A 119 -8.17 -0.06 -12.55
N SER A 120 -8.63 0.30 -13.75
CA SER A 120 -8.45 1.65 -14.29
C SER A 120 -9.08 2.75 -13.41
N ILE A 121 -10.17 2.44 -12.71
CA ILE A 121 -10.84 3.36 -11.79
C ILE A 121 -10.38 3.11 -10.35
N MET A 122 -10.29 1.83 -9.97
CA MET A 122 -10.00 1.44 -8.59
C MET A 122 -8.57 1.80 -8.15
N SER A 123 -7.58 1.76 -9.05
CA SER A 123 -6.20 2.13 -8.72
C SER A 123 -6.11 3.59 -8.26
N VAL A 124 -6.77 4.50 -8.99
CA VAL A 124 -6.80 5.94 -8.66
C VAL A 124 -7.52 6.18 -7.34
N LYS A 125 -8.68 5.56 -7.14
CA LYS A 125 -9.41 5.67 -5.87
C LYS A 125 -8.58 5.15 -4.69
N THR A 126 -7.91 4.01 -4.86
CA THR A 126 -7.12 3.38 -3.81
C THR A 126 -5.95 4.26 -3.38
N VAL A 127 -5.25 4.90 -4.33
CA VAL A 127 -4.15 5.81 -3.96
C VAL A 127 -4.65 6.99 -3.14
N PHE A 128 -5.78 7.62 -3.50
CA PHE A 128 -6.36 8.72 -2.71
C PHE A 128 -6.89 8.30 -1.33
N GLN A 129 -7.26 7.02 -1.17
CA GLN A 129 -7.72 6.48 0.10
C GLN A 129 -6.56 6.07 1.03
N SER A 130 -5.34 5.98 0.51
CA SER A 130 -4.15 5.64 1.29
C SER A 130 -3.85 6.69 2.37
N PRO A 131 -3.33 6.27 3.54
CA PRO A 131 -2.94 7.22 4.58
C PRO A 131 -1.92 8.26 4.10
N ILE A 132 -0.96 7.84 3.28
CA ILE A 132 0.10 8.69 2.76
C ILE A 132 -0.45 9.79 1.82
N ALA A 133 -1.43 9.47 0.97
CA ALA A 133 -2.08 10.48 0.14
C ALA A 133 -3.01 11.39 0.95
N LYS A 134 -3.73 10.85 1.94
CA LYS A 134 -4.58 11.66 2.83
C LYS A 134 -3.79 12.72 3.58
N ILE A 135 -2.61 12.37 4.08
CA ILE A 135 -1.75 13.31 4.81
C ILE A 135 -1.09 14.29 3.83
N HIS A 136 -0.40 13.80 2.81
CA HIS A 136 0.44 14.66 1.96
C HIS A 136 -0.34 15.37 0.86
N ILE A 137 -1.33 14.74 0.25
CA ILE A 137 -2.13 15.36 -0.82
C ILE A 137 -3.33 16.10 -0.26
N LEU A 138 -4.12 15.45 0.62
CA LEU A 138 -5.36 16.04 1.16
C LEU A 138 -5.16 16.88 2.42
N GLY A 139 -3.95 16.93 2.98
CA GLY A 139 -3.63 17.76 4.15
C GLY A 139 -4.32 17.31 5.44
N GLN A 140 -4.79 16.06 5.52
CA GLN A 140 -5.45 15.54 6.71
C GLN A 140 -4.45 15.40 7.86
N LYS A 141 -4.90 15.73 9.07
CA LYS A 141 -4.08 15.60 10.29
C LYS A 141 -3.72 14.14 10.54
N ALA A 142 -2.48 13.88 10.96
CA ALA A 142 -1.98 12.55 11.27
C ALA A 142 -2.46 12.05 12.65
N GLU A 143 -3.78 12.01 12.83
CA GLU A 143 -4.48 11.61 14.06
C GLU A 143 -5.37 10.38 13.80
N GLY A 144 -5.74 9.67 14.85
CA GLY A 144 -6.57 8.45 14.73
C GLY A 144 -5.93 7.41 13.80
N ASP A 145 -6.67 6.99 12.77
CA ASP A 145 -6.22 6.00 11.77
C ASP A 145 -5.07 6.51 10.87
N LEU A 146 -4.84 7.82 10.82
CA LEU A 146 -3.74 8.44 10.08
C LEU A 146 -2.49 8.62 10.93
N ARG A 147 -2.55 8.29 12.23
CA ARG A 147 -1.39 8.34 13.11
C ARG A 147 -0.39 7.26 12.68
N ARG A 148 0.88 7.65 12.53
CA ARG A 148 1.98 6.71 12.26
C ARG A 148 2.27 5.87 13.52
N PRO A 149 2.67 4.59 13.37
CA PRO A 149 2.71 3.82 12.13
C PRO A 149 1.29 3.44 11.65
N TRP A 150 1.07 3.45 10.34
CA TRP A 150 -0.21 3.06 9.76
C TRP A 150 -0.42 1.55 9.83
N LYS A 151 -1.68 1.15 10.02
CA LYS A 151 -2.09 -0.26 9.96
C LYS A 151 -1.95 -0.78 8.52
N ASN A 152 -1.42 -1.99 8.39
CA ASN A 152 -1.39 -2.72 7.13
C ASN A 152 -2.80 -3.17 6.78
N PRO A 153 -3.37 -2.74 5.63
CA PRO A 153 -4.72 -3.13 5.22
C PRO A 153 -4.77 -4.55 4.64
N ASN A 154 -3.78 -5.41 4.92
CA ASN A 154 -3.68 -6.74 4.33
C ASN A 154 -4.91 -7.57 4.71
N PRO A 155 -5.78 -7.97 3.74
CA PRO A 155 -7.00 -8.73 4.02
C PRO A 155 -6.73 -10.10 4.64
N PHE A 156 -5.51 -10.60 4.48
CA PHE A 156 -5.06 -11.88 5.04
C PHE A 156 -4.41 -11.75 6.43
N ALA A 157 -4.25 -10.52 6.94
CA ALA A 157 -3.76 -10.29 8.29
C ALA A 157 -4.91 -10.49 9.29
N PHE A 158 -5.05 -11.70 9.81
CA PHE A 158 -5.98 -11.99 10.91
C PHE A 158 -5.41 -11.47 12.23
N GLY A 159 -6.15 -10.60 12.91
CA GLY A 159 -5.85 -10.07 14.24
C GLY A 159 -4.86 -8.90 14.31
N ASP A 160 -4.88 -8.17 15.43
CA ASP A 160 -4.00 -7.03 15.71
C ASP A 160 -2.52 -7.43 15.89
N ALA A 161 -2.23 -8.73 16.03
CA ALA A 161 -0.87 -9.25 16.13
C ALA A 161 -0.02 -9.00 14.87
N ASN A 162 -0.66 -8.84 13.71
CA ASN A 162 -0.02 -8.57 12.43
C ASN A 162 0.03 -7.08 12.06
N GLN A 163 -0.20 -6.20 13.04
CA GLN A 163 -0.17 -4.75 12.89
C GLN A 163 1.03 -4.14 13.63
N PRO A 164 1.56 -3.01 13.17
CA PRO A 164 2.59 -2.26 13.90
C PRO A 164 2.15 -1.91 15.32
N GLN A 165 3.00 -2.22 16.32
CA GLN A 165 2.69 -1.97 17.73
C GLN A 165 3.53 -0.82 18.29
N VAL A 166 2.93 0.02 19.13
CA VAL A 166 3.59 1.20 19.74
C VAL A 166 3.60 1.15 21.27
N ASP A 167 3.10 0.08 21.87
CA ASP A 167 3.07 -0.02 23.32
C ASP A 167 4.46 -0.27 23.89
N LYS A 168 4.74 0.37 25.03
CA LYS A 168 6.06 0.33 25.67
C LYS A 168 6.49 -1.09 26.05
N GLN A 169 5.54 -1.99 26.31
CA GLN A 169 5.86 -3.37 26.70
C GLN A 169 6.29 -4.20 25.48
N ALA A 170 5.59 -4.10 24.35
CA ALA A 170 5.96 -4.74 23.10
C ALA A 170 7.32 -4.26 22.61
N ILE A 171 7.58 -2.94 22.65
CA ILE A 171 8.88 -2.38 22.28
C ILE A 171 10.00 -2.97 23.15
N LYS A 172 9.82 -2.99 24.49
CA LYS A 172 10.82 -3.59 25.40
C LYS A 172 11.02 -5.09 25.17
N ARG A 173 9.95 -5.84 24.89
CA ARG A 173 10.03 -7.28 24.61
C ARG A 173 10.77 -7.55 23.30
N ALA A 174 10.46 -6.79 22.25
CA ALA A 174 11.15 -6.87 20.96
C ALA A 174 12.64 -6.51 21.09
N GLU A 175 12.98 -5.40 21.76
CA GLU A 175 14.37 -5.01 22.02
C GLU A 175 15.15 -6.08 22.81
N LYS A 176 14.51 -6.76 23.78
CA LYS A 176 15.14 -7.86 24.52
C LYS A 176 15.34 -9.10 23.64
N ALA A 177 14.36 -9.44 22.80
CA ALA A 177 14.43 -10.56 21.87
C ALA A 177 15.56 -10.35 20.84
N GLU A 178 15.68 -9.15 20.26
CA GLU A 178 16.76 -8.80 19.33
C GLU A 178 18.15 -8.90 19.97
N LYS A 179 18.29 -8.40 21.20
CA LYS A 179 19.56 -8.52 21.95
C LYS A 179 19.96 -9.97 22.18
N ASN A 180 19.01 -10.82 22.54
CA ASN A 180 19.26 -12.24 22.77
C ASN A 180 19.62 -12.98 21.47
N ALA A 181 18.96 -12.67 20.36
CA ALA A 181 19.27 -13.24 19.04
C ALA A 181 20.68 -12.84 18.57
N ASN A 182 21.06 -11.57 18.74
CA ASN A 182 22.39 -11.08 18.39
C ASN A 182 23.51 -11.62 19.28
N ALA A 183 23.21 -11.96 20.54
CA ALA A 183 24.16 -12.62 21.43
C ALA A 183 24.42 -14.06 20.98
N LYS A 184 23.34 -14.80 20.64
CA LYS A 184 23.44 -16.19 20.20
C LYS A 184 24.23 -16.37 18.89
N ASN A 185 24.05 -15.46 17.94
CA ASN A 185 24.79 -15.45 16.67
C ASN A 185 26.28 -15.05 16.81
N LYS A 186 26.75 -14.64 17.98
CA LYS A 186 28.17 -14.33 18.23
C LYS A 186 28.94 -15.50 18.85
N ASP A 187 28.23 -16.49 19.37
CA ASP A 187 28.79 -17.66 20.05
C ASP A 187 28.84 -18.91 19.12
N ASP A 188 28.32 -18.78 17.89
CA ASP A 188 28.38 -19.76 16.78
C ASP A 188 29.39 -19.31 15.71
#